data_AF-A0A178MRW4-F1
#
_entry.id   AF-A0A178MRW4-F1
#
_cell.length_a   1.000
_cell.length_b   1.000
_cell.length_c   1.000
_cell.angle_alpha   90.00
_cell.angle_beta   90.00
_cell.angle_gamma   90.00
#
_symmetry.space_group_name_H-M   'P 1'
#
loop_
_entity.id
_entity.type
_entity.pdbx_description
1 polymer ?
#
loop_
_entity_poly.entity_id
_entity_poly.type
_entity_poly.pdbx_seq_one_letter_code
_entity_poly.pdbx_strand_id
1 'polypeptide(L)' 'MFGLQATAEDDHKDLDDDALDQIEGEALIVVENPERYSPITVEMARRTLAMIHRLRRRTGPQFMMA' A
#
# COMPACT_ATOMS: atom_id res chain seq x y z
N MET A 1 -1.99 11.67 33.50
CA MET A 1 -1.26 12.46 32.49
C MET A 1 -1.07 11.58 31.26
N PHE A 2 -1.76 11.87 30.17
CA PHE A 2 -1.51 11.29 28.86
C PHE A 2 -1.46 12.47 27.89
N GLY A 3 -0.25 12.88 27.53
CA GLY A 3 -0.03 13.83 26.45
C GLY A 3 0.04 13.08 25.14
N LEU A 4 -1.09 12.97 24.44
CA LEU A 4 -1.07 12.80 22.98
C LEU A 4 -1.26 14.20 22.41
N GLN A 5 -0.15 14.90 22.24
CA GLN A 5 -0.11 16.09 21.41
C GLN A 5 -0.25 15.59 19.98
N ALA A 6 -1.49 15.61 19.48
CA ALA A 6 -1.78 15.47 18.08
C ALA A 6 -1.18 16.70 17.38
N THR A 7 0.08 16.60 16.98
CA THR A 7 0.65 17.48 15.97
C THR A 7 -0.05 17.13 14.66
N ALA A 8 -1.16 17.82 14.43
CA ALA A 8 -1.68 18.06 13.10
C ALA A 8 -0.65 18.93 12.37
N GLU A 9 0.43 18.30 11.90
CA GLU A 9 1.29 18.88 10.88
C GLU A 9 0.76 18.43 9.52
N ASP A 10 0.28 19.45 8.83
CA ASP A 10 -0.14 19.56 7.45
C ASP A 10 0.94 19.02 6.50
N ASP A 11 0.91 17.72 6.22
CA ASP A 11 1.80 17.10 5.25
C ASP A 11 0.96 16.23 4.33
N HIS A 12 0.72 16.72 3.11
CA HIS A 12 0.31 15.90 1.97
C HIS A 12 1.45 14.92 1.62
N LYS A 13 1.81 14.04 2.56
CA LYS A 13 2.62 12.88 2.28
C LYS A 13 1.82 12.06 1.28
N ASP A 14 2.36 11.99 0.06
CA ASP A 14 2.14 10.88 -0.86
C ASP A 14 1.90 9.61 -0.03
N LEU A 15 0.89 8.80 -0.38
CA LEU A 15 0.65 7.49 0.25
C LEU A 15 2.01 6.86 0.62
N ASP A 16 2.37 6.93 1.91
CA ASP A 16 3.76 6.72 2.33
C ASP A 16 4.17 5.33 1.86
N ASP A 17 5.41 5.12 1.43
CA ASP A 17 5.83 3.82 0.90
C ASP A 17 5.53 2.70 1.92
N ASP A 18 5.56 3.04 3.21
CA ASP A 18 5.12 2.23 4.35
C ASP A 18 3.64 1.80 4.27
N ALA A 19 2.74 2.71 3.87
CA ALA A 19 1.32 2.40 3.68
C ALA A 19 1.12 1.48 2.47
N LEU A 20 1.88 1.68 1.40
CA LEU A 20 1.85 0.78 0.23
C LEU A 20 2.40 -0.60 0.58
N ASP A 21 3.47 -0.69 1.38
CA ASP A 21 4.03 -1.94 1.89
C ASP A 21 3.03 -2.70 2.77
N GLN A 22 2.33 -1.99 3.67
CA GLN A 22 1.31 -2.60 4.51
C GLN A 22 0.17 -3.18 3.66
N ILE A 23 -0.37 -2.40 2.71
CA ILE A 23 -1.47 -2.84 1.85
C ILE A 23 -1.02 -4.02 0.96
N GLU A 24 0.22 -4.00 0.46
CA GLU A 24 0.81 -5.11 -0.29
C GLU A 24 0.90 -6.38 0.57
N GLY A 25 1.37 -6.27 1.80
CA GLY A 25 1.45 -7.38 2.75
C GLY A 25 0.09 -8.01 3.04
N GLU A 26 -0.93 -7.19 3.33
CA GLU A 26 -2.29 -7.68 3.60
C GLU A 26 -2.89 -8.39 2.36
N ALA A 27 -2.70 -7.82 1.17
CA ALA A 27 -3.18 -8.41 -0.06
C ALA A 27 -2.46 -9.73 -0.41
N LEU A 28 -1.16 -9.86 -0.11
CA LEU A 28 -0.42 -11.12 -0.26
C LEU A 28 -0.98 -12.22 0.63
N ILE A 29 -1.26 -11.93 1.91
CA ILE A 29 -1.86 -12.90 2.84
C ILE A 29 -3.17 -13.47 2.28
N VAL A 30 -4.02 -12.60 1.72
CA VAL A 30 -5.29 -13.03 1.11
C VAL A 30 -5.07 -13.93 -0.11
N VAL A 31 -4.13 -13.57 -0.98
CA VAL A 31 -3.85 -14.33 -2.21
C VAL A 31 -3.20 -15.68 -1.92
N GLU A 32 -2.38 -15.78 -0.87
CA GLU A 32 -1.71 -17.01 -0.44
C GLU A 32 -2.65 -18.00 0.26
N ASN A 33 -3.78 -17.53 0.80
CA ASN A 33 -4.76 -18.36 1.53
C ASN A 33 -6.18 -18.22 0.95
N PRO A 34 -6.40 -18.45 -0.35
CA PRO A 34 -7.65 -18.10 -1.03
C PRO A 34 -8.88 -18.85 -0.49
N GLU A 35 -8.70 -20.03 0.10
CA GLU A 35 -9.74 -20.83 0.73
C GLU A 35 -10.31 -20.22 2.02
N ARG A 36 -9.57 -19.30 2.65
CA ARG A 36 -9.99 -18.61 3.88
C ARG A 36 -10.81 -17.36 3.63
N TYR A 37 -10.88 -16.91 2.38
CA TYR A 37 -11.52 -15.65 2.00
C TYR A 37 -12.58 -15.89 0.92
N SER A 38 -13.47 -14.92 0.77
CA SER A 38 -14.46 -14.97 -0.31
C SER A 38 -13.76 -14.78 -1.67
N PRO A 39 -14.29 -15.36 -2.76
CA PRO A 39 -13.71 -15.17 -4.10
C PRO A 39 -13.55 -13.70 -4.51
N ILE A 40 -14.50 -12.84 -4.10
CA ILE A 40 -14.42 -11.40 -4.39
C ILE A 40 -13.27 -10.73 -3.64
N THR A 41 -12.99 -11.16 -2.40
CA THR A 41 -11.87 -10.64 -1.61
C THR A 41 -10.53 -11.02 -2.25
N VAL A 42 -10.39 -12.26 -2.72
CA VAL A 42 -9.19 -12.73 -3.42
C VAL A 42 -8.98 -11.95 -4.73
N GLU A 43 -10.04 -11.73 -5.50
CA GLU A 43 -9.96 -10.93 -6.73
C GLU A 43 -9.57 -9.48 -6.45
N MET A 44 -10.12 -8.87 -5.41
CA MET A 44 -9.75 -7.52 -4.99
C MET A 44 -8.29 -7.46 -4.55
N ALA A 45 -7.80 -8.42 -3.78
CA ALA A 45 -6.39 -8.48 -3.38
C ALA A 45 -5.45 -8.59 -4.58
N ARG A 46 -5.77 -9.42 -5.58
CA ARG A 46 -5.00 -9.51 -6.84
C ARG A 46 -4.95 -8.16 -7.57
N ARG A 47 -6.07 -7.45 -7.66
CA ARG A 47 -6.15 -6.13 -8.30
C ARG A 47 -5.34 -5.08 -7.53
N THR A 48 -5.40 -5.11 -6.20
CA THR A 48 -4.64 -4.22 -5.33
C THR A 48 -3.14 -4.40 -5.54
N LEU A 49 -2.63 -5.64 -5.54
CA LEU A 49 -1.22 -5.93 -5.83
C LEU A 49 -0.80 -5.41 -7.21
N ALA A 50 -1.63 -5.65 -8.24
CA ALA A 50 -1.35 -5.15 -9.59
C ALA A 50 -1.30 -3.61 -9.66
N MET A 51 -2.08 -2.91 -8.82
CA MET A 51 -2.06 -1.45 -8.72
C MET A 51 -0.79 -0.97 -8.03
N ILE A 52 -0.41 -1.57 -6.90
CA ILE A 52 0.81 -1.22 -6.16
C ILE A 52 2.05 -1.42 -7.04
N HIS A 53 2.15 -2.55 -7.75
CA HIS A 53 3.27 -2.78 -8.69
C HIS A 53 3.30 -1.79 -9.86
N ARG A 54 2.16 -1.20 -10.24
CA ARG A 54 2.15 -0.11 -11.24
C ARG A 54 2.62 1.20 -10.64
N LEU A 55 2.19 1.53 -9.42
CA LEU A 55 2.64 2.73 -8.71
C LEU A 55 4.15 2.70 -8.51
N ARG A 56 4.69 1.60 -7.98
CA ARG A 56 6.15 1.42 -7.77
C ARG A 56 6.97 1.55 -9.07
N ARG A 57 6.44 1.06 -10.20
CA ARG A 57 7.11 1.23 -11.51
C ARG A 57 7.12 2.67 -12.02
N ARG A 58 6.15 3.50 -11.62
CA ARG A 58 6.10 4.92 -12.00
C ARG A 58 7.01 5.78 -11.13
N THR A 59 7.29 5.37 -9.90
CA THR A 59 8.17 6.06 -8.94
C THR A 59 9.67 5.67 -9.08
N GLY A 60 10.00 4.73 -9.97
CA GLY A 60 11.39 4.34 -10.27
C GLY A 60 12.23 5.45 -10.93
N PRO A 61 13.57 5.34 -10.95
CA PRO A 61 14.51 6.44 -11.14
C PRO A 61 14.50 6.99 -12.58
N GLN A 62 13.56 7.86 -12.91
CA GLN A 62 13.60 8.70 -14.13
C GLN A 62 13.93 10.17 -13.83
N PHE A 63 14.14 10.54 -12.58
CA PHE A 63 14.49 11.92 -12.17
C PHE A 63 15.98 12.15 -11.89
N MET A 64 16.88 11.24 -12.31
CA MET A 64 18.34 11.39 -12.15
C MET A 64 19.09 11.53 -13.49
N MET A 65 18.46 12.11 -14.51
CA MET A 65 19.17 12.64 -15.68
C MET A 65 18.44 13.89 -16.20
N ALA A 66 18.82 15.05 -15.68
CA ALA A 66 18.64 16.35 -16.31
C ALA A 66 19.80 17.26 -15.89
#